data_AF-A0A849THU4-F1
#
_entry.id   AF-A0A849THU4-F1
#
_cell.length_a   1.000
_cell.length_b   1.000
_cell.length_c   1.000
_cell.angle_alpha   90.00
_cell.angle_beta   90.00
_cell.angle_gamma   90.00
#
_symmetry.space_group_name_H-M   'P 1'
#
loop_
_entity.id
_entity.type
_entity.pdbx_description
1 polymer ?
#
loop_
_entity_poly.entity_id
_entity_poly.type
_entity_poly.pdbx_seq_one_letter_code
_entity_poly.pdbx_strand_id
1 'polypeptide(L)' 'MPVATHAKAAEHHEAAAKAHKSASELHDKGNHSAATEKSAEAHGCCEAAQKASTEAHSKSTSLAR' A
#
# COMPACT_ATOMS: atom_id res chain seq x y z
N MET A 1 18.53 1.77 -6.53
CA MET A 1 18.81 0.35 -6.23
C MET A 1 17.49 -0.39 -6.03
N PRO A 2 17.30 -1.59 -6.60
CA PRO A 2 16.04 -2.34 -6.53
C PRO A 2 15.60 -2.69 -5.10
N VAL A 3 16.56 -2.93 -4.18
CA VAL A 3 16.29 -3.19 -2.75
C VAL A 3 15.52 -2.05 -2.08
N ALA A 4 15.92 -0.80 -2.32
CA ALA A 4 15.22 0.36 -1.77
C ALA A 4 13.79 0.51 -2.33
N THR A 5 13.57 0.08 -3.58
CA THR A 5 12.25 0.11 -4.20
C THR A 5 11.33 -1.00 -3.66
N HIS A 6 11.88 -2.19 -3.37
CA HIS A 6 11.15 -3.23 -2.65
C HIS A 6 10.79 -2.83 -1.22
N ALA A 7 11.73 -2.20 -0.48
CA ALA A 7 11.45 -1.70 0.87
C ALA A 7 10.29 -0.69 0.87
N LYS A 8 10.31 0.27 -0.07
CA LYS A 8 9.24 1.26 -0.21
C LYS A 8 7.89 0.63 -0.57
N ALA A 9 7.88 -0.41 -1.42
CA ALA A 9 6.67 -1.15 -1.71
C ALA A 9 6.10 -1.85 -0.46
N ALA A 10 6.98 -2.45 0.37
CA ALA A 10 6.58 -3.07 1.63
C ALA A 10 6.00 -2.05 2.62
N GLU A 11 6.62 -0.87 2.76
CA GLU A 11 6.10 0.22 3.60
C GLU A 11 4.69 0.65 3.17
N HIS A 12 4.46 0.80 1.87
CA HIS A 12 3.13 1.14 1.34
C HIS A 12 2.11 0.02 1.59
N HIS A 13 2.50 -1.25 1.47
CA HIS A 13 1.61 -2.38 1.81
C HIS A 13 1.28 -2.44 3.30
N GLU A 14 2.24 -2.17 4.19
CA GLU A 14 1.97 -2.09 5.63
C GLU A 14 1.00 -0.95 5.97
N ALA A 15 1.19 0.22 5.35
CA ALA A 15 0.29 1.35 5.54
C ALA A 15 -1.13 1.02 5.07
N ALA A 16 -1.27 0.37 3.90
CA ALA A 16 -2.56 -0.09 3.40
C ALA A 16 -3.24 -1.09 4.34
N ALA A 17 -2.48 -2.06 4.87
CA ALA A 17 -3.01 -3.04 5.81
C ALA A 17 -3.51 -2.39 7.11
N LYS A 18 -2.77 -1.41 7.65
CA LYS A 18 -3.18 -0.63 8.83
C LYS A 18 -4.45 0.17 8.53
N ALA A 19 -4.53 0.83 7.38
CA ALA A 19 -5.69 1.61 6.97
C ALA A 19 -6.95 0.73 6.77
N HIS A 20 -6.81 -0.45 6.15
CA HIS A 20 -7.90 -1.43 6.05
C HIS A 20 -8.40 -1.89 7.42
N LYS A 21 -7.48 -2.18 8.35
CA LYS A 21 -7.85 -2.55 9.72
C LYS A 21 -8.61 -1.42 10.41
N SER A 22 -8.13 -0.18 10.32
CA SER A 22 -8.83 0.98 10.88
C SER A 22 -10.21 1.21 10.24
N ALA A 23 -10.34 1.03 8.92
CA ALA A 23 -11.62 1.13 8.23
C ALA A 23 -12.62 0.09 8.76
N SER A 24 -12.18 -1.17 8.96
CA SER A 24 -13.00 -2.22 9.58
C SER A 24 -13.46 -1.83 10.98
N GLU A 25 -12.53 -1.38 11.84
CA GLU A 25 -12.86 -0.97 13.21
C GLU A 25 -13.83 0.22 13.25
N LEU A 26 -13.75 1.14 12.27
CA LEU A 26 -14.66 2.28 12.15
C LEU A 26 -16.03 1.86 11.63
N HIS A 27 -16.09 0.90 10.70
CA HIS A 27 -17.34 0.26 10.28
C HIS A 27 -18.06 -0.42 11.45
N ASP A 28 -17.33 -1.19 12.27
CA ASP A 28 -17.88 -1.87 13.44
C ASP A 28 -18.43 -0.88 14.49
N LYS A 29 -17.83 0.32 14.57
CA LYS A 29 -18.26 1.40 15.47
C LYS A 29 -19.38 2.27 14.87
N GLY A 30 -19.83 1.99 13.64
CA GLY A 30 -20.87 2.75 12.94
C GLY A 30 -20.41 4.10 12.36
N ASN A 31 -19.10 4.40 12.39
CA ASN A 31 -18.56 5.62 11.80
C ASN A 31 -18.21 5.41 10.32
N HIS A 32 -19.24 5.36 9.48
CA HIS A 32 -19.11 5.05 8.06
C HIS A 32 -18.28 6.07 7.27
N SER A 33 -18.36 7.38 7.60
CA SER A 33 -17.59 8.41 6.88
C SER A 33 -16.09 8.22 7.08
N ALA A 34 -15.66 8.08 8.33
CA ALA A 34 -14.24 7.86 8.63
C ALA A 34 -13.76 6.50 8.09
N ALA A 35 -14.62 5.49 8.09
CA ALA A 35 -14.31 4.19 7.49
C ALA A 35 -14.07 4.30 5.97
N THR A 36 -14.91 5.06 5.26
CA THR A 36 -14.71 5.32 3.82
C THR A 36 -13.43 6.10 3.54
N GLU A 37 -13.09 7.09 4.37
CA GLU A 37 -11.81 7.82 4.24
C GLU A 37 -10.61 6.89 4.43
N LYS A 38 -10.64 6.02 5.46
CA LYS A 38 -9.59 5.02 5.68
C LYS A 38 -9.53 3.97 4.58
N SER A 39 -10.66 3.59 4.01
CA SER A 39 -10.69 2.69 2.84
C SER A 39 -10.07 3.35 1.60
N ALA A 40 -10.31 4.64 1.37
CA ALA A 40 -9.71 5.38 0.27
C ALA A 40 -8.19 5.54 0.47
N GLU A 41 -7.76 5.82 1.70
CA GLU A 41 -6.33 5.85 2.08
C GLU A 41 -5.66 4.50 1.79
N ALA A 42 -6.29 3.40 2.22
CA ALA A 42 -5.79 2.05 1.96
C ALA A 42 -5.64 1.77 0.46
N HIS A 43 -6.61 2.18 -0.35
CA HIS A 43 -6.56 2.03 -1.80
C HIS A 43 -5.38 2.79 -2.42
N GLY A 44 -5.18 4.06 -2.04
CA GLY A 44 -4.05 4.86 -2.51
C GLY A 44 -2.69 4.28 -2.12
N CYS A 45 -2.57 3.73 -0.90
CA CYS A 45 -1.38 3.02 -0.48
C CYS A 45 -1.12 1.75 -1.30
N CYS A 46 -2.16 0.97 -1.62
CA CYS A 46 -2.05 -0.20 -2.49
C CYS A 46 -1.57 0.17 -3.90
N GLU A 47 -2.11 1.24 -4.50
CA GLU A 47 -1.65 1.70 -5.81
C GLU A 47 -0.17 2.12 -5.78
N ALA A 48 0.26 2.83 -4.73
CA ALA A 48 1.65 3.22 -4.56
C ALA A 48 2.57 2.00 -4.39
N ALA A 49 2.12 1.00 -3.61
CA ALA A 49 2.85 -0.25 -3.42
C ALA A 49 2.98 -1.05 -4.72
N GLN A 50 1.92 -1.12 -5.52
CA GLN A 50 1.90 -1.80 -6.82
C GLN A 50 2.86 -1.12 -7.81
N LYS A 51 2.84 0.22 -7.86
CA LYS A 51 3.77 1.00 -8.71
C LYS A 51 5.22 0.75 -8.28
N ALA A 52 5.52 0.83 -6.99
CA ALA A 52 6.86 0.57 -6.46
C ALA A 52 7.30 -0.87 -6.75
N SER A 53 6.43 -1.86 -6.57
CA SER A 53 6.70 -3.26 -6.90
C SER A 53 7.01 -3.46 -8.38
N THR A 54 6.23 -2.81 -9.26
CA THR A 54 6.43 -2.87 -10.72
C THR A 54 7.77 -2.24 -11.12
N GLU A 55 8.13 -1.09 -10.54
CA GLU A 55 9.43 -0.46 -10.75
C GLU A 55 10.57 -1.32 -10.23
N ALA A 56 10.43 -1.92 -9.03
CA ALA A 56 11.44 -2.78 -8.45
C ALA A 56 11.68 -4.02 -9.30
N HIS A 57 10.60 -4.63 -9.81
CA HIS A 57 10.67 -5.75 -10.74
C HIS A 57 11.36 -5.34 -12.04
N SER A 58 10.94 -4.24 -12.67
CA SER A 58 11.53 -3.75 -13.92
C SER A 58 13.03 -3.45 -13.76
N LYS A 59 13.42 -2.77 -12.68
CA LYS A 59 14.82 -2.46 -12.37
C LYS A 59 15.64 -3.72 -12.10
N SER A 60 15.08 -4.69 -11.38
CA SER A 60 15.75 -5.98 -11.11
C SER A 60 15.95 -6.78 -12.39
N THR A 61 14.95 -6.82 -13.27
CA THR A 61 15.02 -7.51 -14.57
C THR A 61 16.02 -6.82 -15.51
N SER A 62 16.12 -5.49 -15.49
CA SER A 62 17.13 -4.76 -16.29
C SER A 62 18.56 -4.90 -15.75
N LEU A 63 18.73 -5.12 -14.45
CA LEU A 63 20.04 -5.27 -13.82
C LEU A 63 20.57 -6.72 -13.89
N ALA A 64 19.69 -7.68 -14.18
CA ALA A 64 20.01 -9.10 -14.31
C ALA A 64 20.41 -9.51 -15.75
N ARG A 65 20.55 -8.54 -16.67
CA ARG A 65 20.85 -8.73 -18.09
C ARG A 65 22.15 -8.02 -18.46
#